data_AF-A0A661SPE9-F1
#
_entry.id   AF-A0A661SPE9-F1
#
_cell.length_a   1.000
_cell.length_b   1.000
_cell.length_c   1.000
_cell.angle_alpha   90.00
_cell.angle_beta   90.00
_cell.angle_gamma   90.00
#
_symmetry.space_group_name_H-M   'P 1'
#
loop_
_entity.id
_entity.type
_entity.pdbx_description
1 polymer ?
#
loop_
_entity_poly.entity_id
_entity_poly.type
_entity_poly.pdbx_seq_one_letter_code
_entity_poly.pdbx_strand_id
1 'polypeptide(L)'
;MDRIFEILATTVVFKISPLAADWVNKGFHIRIDGVELAMRPGRNGTIVFKPVFSSTPAKVVKDAIRKAEAKLDEAETRRTVHRDAVRARDYLRSMRTERSLARSGELNFLIKAIEKRGLK
;
A
#
# COMPACT_ATOMS: atom_id res chain seq x y z
N MET A 1 43.78 9.22 1.51
CA MET A 1 42.72 9.48 2.52
C MET A 1 41.40 9.39 1.79
N ASP A 2 40.94 8.16 1.57
CA ASP A 2 39.71 7.91 0.82
C ASP A 2 38.54 8.05 1.78
N ARG A 3 37.76 9.11 1.60
CA ARG A 3 36.46 9.26 2.25
C ARG A 3 35.48 8.32 1.57
N ILE A 4 35.56 7.03 1.92
CA ILE A 4 34.47 6.08 1.74
C ILE A 4 33.39 6.48 2.77
N PHE A 5 32.61 7.50 2.44
CA PHE A 5 31.30 7.68 3.05
C PHE A 5 30.43 6.56 2.50
N GLU A 6 30.48 5.43 3.17
CA GLU A 6 29.49 4.39 3.09
C GLU A 6 28.14 5.03 3.43
N ILE A 7 27.40 5.42 2.39
CA ILE A 7 25.99 5.73 2.50
C ILE A 7 25.36 4.40 2.91
N LEU A 8 25.18 4.21 4.21
CA LEU A 8 24.26 3.20 4.73
C LEU A 8 22.89 3.57 4.17
N ALA A 9 22.58 3.06 2.98
CA ALA A 9 21.27 3.15 2.38
C ALA A 9 20.33 2.49 3.38
N THR A 10 19.70 3.32 4.22
CA THR A 10 18.79 2.85 5.25
C THR A 10 17.69 2.12 4.51
N THR A 11 17.69 0.79 4.59
CA THR A 11 16.78 -0.02 3.80
C THR A 11 15.37 0.27 4.28
N VAL A 12 14.58 0.93 3.44
CA VAL A 12 13.16 1.17 3.73
C VAL A 12 12.46 -0.18 3.77
N VAL A 13 11.88 -0.52 4.92
CA VAL A 13 11.17 -1.79 5.10
C VAL A 13 9.75 -1.61 4.59
N PHE A 14 9.51 -1.96 3.33
CA PHE A 14 8.16 -1.98 2.72
C PHE A 14 7.58 -3.40 2.81
N LYS A 15 6.47 -3.57 3.52
CA LYS A 15 5.78 -4.85 3.64
C LYS A 15 4.30 -4.69 3.39
N ILE A 16 3.72 -5.55 2.54
CA ILE A 16 2.27 -5.66 2.43
C ILE A 16 1.80 -6.51 3.61
N SER A 17 0.71 -6.10 4.26
CA SER A 17 0.19 -6.84 5.40
C SER A 17 -0.31 -8.22 4.95
N PRO A 18 -0.23 -9.26 5.78
CA PRO A 18 -0.78 -10.57 5.41
C PRO A 18 -2.28 -10.49 5.13
N LEU A 19 -2.76 -11.24 4.14
CA LEU A 19 -4.18 -11.30 3.80
C LEU A 19 -4.95 -12.00 4.92
N ALA A 20 -5.90 -11.29 5.53
CA ALA A 20 -6.70 -11.78 6.65
C ALA A 20 -8.09 -11.11 6.69
N ALA A 21 -8.97 -11.59 7.57
CA ALA A 21 -10.35 -11.08 7.67
C ALA A 21 -10.43 -9.58 8.05
N ASP A 22 -9.41 -9.04 8.71
CA ASP A 22 -9.36 -7.61 9.09
C ASP A 22 -9.25 -6.66 7.88
N TRP A 23 -8.92 -7.18 6.69
CA TRP A 23 -8.97 -6.44 5.43
C TRP A 23 -10.37 -5.95 5.06
N VAL A 24 -11.43 -6.61 5.55
CA VAL A 24 -12.81 -6.12 5.42
C VAL A 24 -12.96 -4.75 6.08
N ASN A 25 -12.27 -4.55 7.20
CA ASN A 25 -12.32 -3.33 7.99
C ASN A 25 -11.29 -2.30 7.51
N LYS A 26 -10.02 -2.71 7.39
CA LYS A 26 -8.89 -1.83 7.11
C LYS A 26 -8.66 -1.55 5.61
N GLY A 27 -9.11 -2.45 4.73
CA GLY A 27 -8.77 -2.45 3.31
C GLY A 27 -7.33 -2.91 3.05
N PHE A 28 -6.83 -2.66 1.84
CA PHE A 28 -5.43 -2.91 1.50
C PHE A 28 -4.53 -1.96 2.29
N HIS A 29 -3.57 -2.51 3.03
CA HIS A 29 -2.68 -1.72 3.87
C HIS A 29 -1.26 -2.30 3.89
N ILE A 30 -0.29 -1.41 3.99
CA ILE A 30 1.14 -1.69 4.01
C ILE A 30 1.74 -1.25 5.34
N ARG A 31 2.90 -1.80 5.67
CA ARG A 31 3.77 -1.33 6.74
C ARG A 31 5.04 -0.77 6.12
N ILE A 32 5.40 0.45 6.53
CA ILE A 32 6.63 1.11 6.12
C ILE A 32 7.37 1.64 7.34
N ASP A 33 8.57 1.13 7.60
CA ASP A 33 9.38 1.45 8.78
C ASP A 33 8.58 1.44 10.11
N GLY A 34 7.72 0.43 10.25
CA GLY A 34 6.86 0.26 11.44
C GLY A 34 5.52 1.02 11.39
N VAL A 35 5.30 1.91 10.43
CA VAL A 35 4.05 2.68 10.28
C VAL A 35 3.07 1.94 9.37
N GLU A 36 1.83 1.75 9.82
CA GLU A 36 0.78 1.09 9.04
C GLU A 36 -0.06 2.12 8.26
N LEU A 37 -0.03 2.02 6.93
CA LEU A 37 -0.73 2.91 6.02
C LEU A 37 -1.74 2.11 5.19
N ALA A 38 -3.00 2.53 5.19
CA ALA A 38 -3.99 2.10 4.22
C ALA A 38 -3.68 2.73 2.86
N MET A 39 -3.64 1.91 1.81
CA MET A 39 -3.45 2.36 0.43
C MET A 39 -4.80 2.27 -0.29
N ARG A 40 -5.29 3.41 -0.78
CA ARG A 40 -6.66 3.56 -1.28
C ARG A 40 -6.66 4.16 -2.69
N PRO A 41 -7.68 3.87 -3.50
CA PRO A 41 -7.88 4.60 -4.75
C PRO A 41 -8.20 6.07 -4.45
N GLY A 42 -7.52 6.97 -5.14
CA GLY A 42 -7.84 8.40 -5.19
C GLY A 42 -8.63 8.76 -6.44
N ARG A 43 -8.87 10.06 -6.63
CA ARG A 43 -9.54 10.57 -7.85
C ARG A 43 -8.65 10.35 -9.08
N ASN A 44 -9.27 10.14 -10.24
CA ASN A 44 -8.60 10.05 -11.55
C ASN A 44 -7.51 8.95 -11.65
N GLY A 45 -7.66 7.87 -10.88
CA GLY A 45 -6.70 6.75 -10.88
C GLY A 45 -5.41 7.06 -10.12
N THR A 46 -5.45 8.00 -9.16
CA THR A 46 -4.35 8.23 -8.22
C THR A 46 -4.41 7.23 -7.06
N ILE A 47 -3.33 7.16 -6.28
CA ILE A 47 -3.25 6.36 -5.06
C ILE A 47 -3.12 7.33 -3.88
N VAL A 48 -3.85 7.09 -2.81
CA VAL A 48 -3.81 7.89 -1.58
C VAL A 48 -3.46 6.99 -0.41
N PHE A 49 -2.53 7.45 0.43
CA PHE A 49 -2.16 6.81 1.68
C PHE A 49 -2.85 7.48 2.87
N LYS A 50 -3.35 6.68 3.81
CA LYS A 50 -3.93 7.16 5.07
C LYS A 50 -3.40 6.32 6.24
N PRO A 51 -3.15 6.90 7.42
CA PRO A 51 -2.75 6.10 8.58
C PRO A 51 -3.88 5.14 8.96
N VAL A 52 -3.54 3.90 9.31
CA VAL A 52 -4.52 2.95 9.87
C VAL A 52 -4.83 3.32 11.32
N PHE A 53 -3.82 3.76 12.09
CA PHE A 53 -3.98 4.15 13.48
C PHE A 53 -3.92 5.68 13.63
N SER A 54 -4.98 6.26 14.21
CA SER A 54 -5.09 7.70 14.47
C SER A 54 -4.09 8.23 15.49
N SER A 55 -3.52 7.36 16.32
CA SER A 55 -2.52 7.71 17.35
C SER A 55 -1.11 7.95 16.79
N THR A 56 -0.85 7.60 15.52
CA THR A 56 0.48 7.79 14.92
C THR A 56 0.77 9.30 14.73
N PRO A 57 1.91 9.83 15.19
CA PRO A 57 2.24 11.24 15.03
C PRO A 57 2.25 11.69 13.55
N ALA A 58 1.65 12.85 13.26
CA ALA A 58 1.46 13.35 11.90
C ALA A 58 2.78 13.46 11.10
N LYS A 59 3.88 13.86 11.74
CA LYS A 59 5.22 13.93 11.11
C LYS A 59 5.70 12.55 10.66
N VAL A 60 5.53 11.54 11.51
CA VAL A 60 5.90 10.15 11.24
C VAL A 60 5.06 9.58 10.10
N VAL A 61 3.75 9.88 10.08
CA VAL A 61 2.86 9.49 8.97
C VAL A 61 3.30 10.14 7.66
N LYS A 62 3.61 11.45 7.66
CA LYS A 62 4.05 12.17 6.46
C LYS A 62 5.35 11.57 5.89
N ASP A 63 6.32 11.26 6.74
CA ASP A 63 7.58 10.64 6.31
C ASP A 63 7.36 9.22 5.76
N ALA A 64 6.48 8.44 6.39
CA ALA A 64 6.08 7.11 5.92
C ALA A 64 5.40 7.17 4.54
N ILE A 65 4.49 8.13 4.32
CA ILE A 65 3.82 8.33 3.03
C ILE A 65 4.84 8.65 1.94
N ARG A 66 5.76 9.58 2.20
CA ARG A 66 6.83 9.93 1.24
C ARG A 66 7.67 8.73 0.84
N LYS A 67 8.04 7.88 1.81
CA LYS A 67 8.79 6.64 1.54
C LYS A 67 7.96 5.63 0.75
N ALA A 68 6.66 5.54 1.02
CA ALA A 68 5.77 4.63 0.30
C ALA A 68 5.57 5.06 -1.15
N GLU A 69 5.47 6.36 -1.40
CA GLU A 69 5.43 6.92 -2.76
C GLU A 69 6.72 6.63 -3.53
N ALA A 70 7.88 6.88 -2.92
CA ALA A 70 9.17 6.55 -3.55
C ALA A 70 9.28 5.05 -3.87
N LYS A 71 8.80 4.18 -2.98
CA LYS A 71 8.75 2.74 -3.23
C LYS A 71 7.83 2.36 -4.39
N LEU A 72 6.72 3.05 -4.59
CA LEU A 72 5.83 2.81 -5.73
C LEU A 72 6.44 3.23 -7.08
N ASP A 73 7.52 4.01 -7.09
CA ASP A 73 8.23 4.34 -8.32
C ASP A 73 9.12 3.17 -8.80
N GLU A 74 9.38 2.18 -7.94
CA GLU A 74 10.04 0.93 -8.28
C GLU A 74 9.06 -0.05 -8.97
N ALA A 75 9.41 -0.53 -10.17
CA ALA A 75 8.55 -1.43 -10.95
C ALA A 75 8.21 -2.73 -10.22
N GLU A 76 9.18 -3.31 -9.51
CA GLU A 76 8.97 -4.55 -8.77
C GLU A 76 8.01 -4.38 -7.59
N THR A 77 8.10 -3.25 -6.89
CA THR A 77 7.14 -2.88 -5.85
C THR A 77 5.74 -2.75 -6.44
N ARG A 78 5.58 -2.09 -7.61
CA ARG A 78 4.26 -2.01 -8.27
C ARG A 78 3.69 -3.38 -8.63
N ARG A 79 4.51 -4.28 -9.17
CA ARG A 79 4.09 -5.66 -9.51
C ARG A 79 3.64 -6.42 -8.28
N THR A 80 4.41 -6.36 -7.20
CA THR A 80 4.10 -7.01 -5.92
C THR A 80 2.80 -6.46 -5.33
N VAL A 81 2.65 -5.14 -5.31
CA VAL A 81 1.43 -4.45 -4.86
C VAL A 81 0.21 -4.83 -5.71
N HIS A 82 0.35 -4.85 -7.04
CA HIS A 82 -0.73 -5.25 -7.95
C HIS A 82 -1.17 -6.68 -7.71
N ARG A 83 -0.23 -7.64 -7.69
CA ARG A 83 -0.49 -9.05 -7.42
C ARG A 83 -1.25 -9.23 -6.12
N ASP A 84 -0.79 -8.62 -5.04
CA ASP A 84 -1.41 -8.81 -3.73
C ASP A 84 -2.76 -8.08 -3.62
N ALA A 85 -2.95 -6.97 -4.33
CA ALA A 85 -4.25 -6.29 -4.42
C ALA A 85 -5.29 -7.13 -5.17
N VAL A 86 -4.87 -7.82 -6.24
CA VAL A 86 -5.70 -8.80 -6.97
C VAL A 86 -6.11 -9.95 -6.05
N ARG A 87 -5.16 -10.56 -5.34
CA ARG A 87 -5.44 -11.66 -4.40
C ARG A 87 -6.42 -11.23 -3.31
N ALA A 88 -6.23 -10.04 -2.76
CA ALA A 88 -7.10 -9.50 -1.73
C ALA A 88 -8.51 -9.21 -2.23
N ARG A 89 -8.65 -8.66 -3.45
CA ARG A 89 -9.96 -8.46 -4.09
C ARG A 89 -10.72 -9.78 -4.19
N ASP A 90 -10.05 -10.83 -4.63
CA ASP A 90 -10.66 -12.14 -4.85
C ASP A 90 -11.05 -12.80 -3.53
N TYR A 91 -10.21 -12.68 -2.51
CA TYR A 91 -10.53 -13.11 -1.14
C TYR A 91 -11.74 -12.36 -0.56
N LEU A 92 -11.78 -11.04 -0.65
CA LEU A 92 -12.92 -10.26 -0.12
C LEU A 92 -14.21 -10.55 -0.89
N ARG A 93 -14.11 -10.85 -2.19
CA ARG A 93 -15.25 -11.28 -3.01
C ARG A 93 -15.78 -12.64 -2.57
N SER A 94 -14.91 -13.58 -2.20
CA SER A 94 -15.32 -14.93 -1.79
C SER A 94 -16.06 -14.96 -0.45
N MET A 95 -15.85 -13.97 0.42
CA MET A 95 -16.52 -13.85 1.71
C MET A 95 -18.03 -13.53 1.63
N ARG A 96 -18.52 -13.01 0.49
CA ARG A 96 -19.95 -12.78 0.19
C ARG A 96 -20.76 -11.95 1.21
N THR A 97 -20.10 -11.18 2.07
CA THR A 97 -20.76 -10.18 2.91
C THR A 97 -20.90 -8.86 2.15
N GLU A 98 -21.92 -8.07 2.44
CA GLU A 98 -22.11 -6.74 1.80
C GLU A 98 -20.84 -5.88 1.92
N ARG A 99 -20.26 -5.83 3.12
CA ARG A 99 -19.05 -5.07 3.40
C ARG A 99 -17.84 -5.59 2.63
N SER A 100 -17.64 -6.91 2.54
CA SER A 100 -16.52 -7.49 1.82
C SER A 100 -16.63 -7.29 0.32
N LEU A 101 -17.86 -7.34 -0.23
CA LEU A 101 -18.13 -7.02 -1.64
C LEU A 101 -17.84 -5.55 -1.95
N ALA A 102 -18.26 -4.62 -1.10
CA ALA A 102 -17.95 -3.20 -1.24
C ALA A 102 -16.42 -2.96 -1.25
N ARG A 103 -15.67 -3.59 -0.33
CA ARG A 103 -14.20 -3.51 -0.30
C ARG A 103 -13.54 -4.13 -1.52
N SER A 104 -14.06 -5.26 -2.01
CA SER A 104 -13.59 -5.85 -3.27
C SER A 104 -13.79 -4.87 -4.45
N GLY A 105 -14.90 -4.14 -4.46
CA GLY A 105 -15.15 -3.03 -5.39
C GLY A 105 -14.10 -1.93 -5.30
N GLU A 106 -13.77 -1.45 -4.09
CA GLU A 106 -12.71 -0.46 -3.87
C GLU A 106 -11.34 -0.93 -4.39
N LEU A 107 -11.00 -2.21 -4.18
CA LEU A 107 -9.74 -2.76 -4.66
C LEU A 107 -9.63 -2.80 -6.18
N ASN A 108 -10.75 -2.96 -6.91
CA ASN A 108 -10.71 -2.82 -8.38
C ASN A 108 -10.23 -1.44 -8.83
N PHE A 109 -10.64 -0.37 -8.14
CA PHE A 109 -10.16 0.97 -8.47
C PHE A 109 -8.69 1.15 -8.10
N LEU A 110 -8.24 0.56 -6.99
CA LEU A 110 -6.83 0.58 -6.61
C LEU A 110 -5.96 -0.15 -7.63
N ILE A 111 -6.37 -1.33 -8.07
CA ILE A 111 -5.69 -2.12 -9.10
C ILE A 111 -5.51 -1.29 -10.37
N LYS A 112 -6.58 -0.64 -10.85
CA LYS A 112 -6.52 0.27 -12.01
C LYS A 112 -5.57 1.46 -11.80
N ALA A 113 -5.52 2.01 -10.59
CA ALA A 113 -4.61 3.10 -10.26
C ALA A 113 -3.13 2.66 -10.29
N ILE A 114 -2.83 1.45 -9.80
CA ILE A 114 -1.49 0.86 -9.87
C ILE A 114 -1.09 0.58 -11.32
N GLU A 115 -2.01 0.03 -12.12
CA GLU A 115 -1.79 -0.22 -13.56
C GLU A 115 -1.44 1.05 -14.34
N LYS A 116 -2.18 2.13 -14.09
CA LYS A 116 -1.93 3.45 -14.70
C LYS A 116 -0.54 4.01 -14.37
N ARG A 117 0.08 3.57 -13.28
CA ARG A 117 1.40 4.02 -12.82
C ARG A 117 2.56 3.24 -13.48
N GLY A 118 2.32 2.57 -14.60
CA GLY A 118 3.35 1.91 -15.41
C GLY A 118 3.41 0.40 -15.25
N LEU A 119 2.25 -0.27 -15.20
CA LEU A 119 2.10 -1.70 -15.48
C LEU A 119 1.21 -1.97 -16.71
N LYS A 120 0.94 -0.94 -17.51
CA LYS A 120 0.32 -1.02 -18.83
C LYS A 120 1.33 -0.64 -19.90
#